data_AF-A0A376L2B7-F1
#
_entry.id   AF-A0A376L2B7-F1
#
_cell.length_a   1.000
_cell.length_b   1.000
_cell.length_c   1.000
_cell.angle_alpha   90.00
_cell.angle_beta   90.00
_cell.angle_gamma   90.00
#
_symmetry.space_group_name_H-M   'P 1'
#
loop_
_entity.id
_entity.type
_entity.pdbx_description
1 polymer ?
#
loop_
_entity_poly.entity_id
_entity_poly.type
_entity_poly.pdbx_seq_one_letter_code
_entity_poly.pdbx_strand_id
1 'polypeptide(L)'
;MTDTTTRLVIRLGVAYGSDLEKVRKVLLKAATEHPRVMHEPMPEVFFTAFGASTLDHELRLYVRELRDRSRTVDELNRTIDQLCREKRHQHCL
;
A
#
# COMPACT_ATOMS: atom_id res chain seq x y z
N MET A 1 14.55 -24.73 5.03
CA MET A 1 13.61 -24.17 6.02
C MET A 1 12.59 -23.36 5.24
N THR A 2 11.30 -23.68 5.34
CA THR A 2 10.23 -22.94 4.66
C THR A 2 9.83 -21.78 5.56
N ASP A 3 10.49 -20.64 5.41
CA ASP A 3 10.01 -19.38 5.98
C ASP A 3 8.55 -19.20 5.54
N THR A 4 7.64 -19.29 6.50
CA THR A 4 6.19 -19.20 6.25
C THR A 4 5.79 -17.72 6.16
N THR A 5 6.52 -16.96 5.35
CA THR A 5 6.22 -15.55 5.10
C THR A 5 5.05 -15.44 4.14
N THR A 6 4.03 -14.69 4.56
CA THR A 6 2.82 -14.52 3.75
C THR A 6 2.95 -13.27 2.91
N ARG A 7 2.93 -13.44 1.59
CA ARG A 7 2.87 -12.32 0.66
C ARG A 7 1.48 -11.70 0.67
N LEU A 8 1.44 -10.40 0.86
CA LEU A 8 0.26 -9.55 0.78
C LEU A 8 0.32 -8.68 -0.46
N VAL A 9 -0.83 -8.54 -1.12
CA VAL A 9 -1.02 -7.65 -2.26
C VAL A 9 -2.25 -6.81 -1.96
N ILE A 10 -2.06 -5.50 -1.91
CA ILE A 10 -3.11 -4.51 -1.68
C ILE A 10 -3.27 -3.71 -2.98
N ARG A 11 -4.48 -3.73 -3.54
CA ARG A 11 -4.83 -3.00 -4.76
C ARG A 11 -5.55 -1.72 -4.40
N LEU A 12 -5.07 -0.59 -4.94
CA LEU A 12 -5.53 0.74 -4.62
C LEU A 12 -5.74 1.53 -5.91
N GLY A 13 -6.92 2.10 -6.08
CA GLY A 13 -7.19 3.06 -7.16
C GLY A 13 -7.04 4.48 -6.64
N VAL A 14 -6.21 5.29 -7.27
CA VAL A 14 -6.14 6.73 -6.99
C VAL A 14 -6.76 7.53 -8.13
N ALA A 15 -7.23 8.75 -7.86
CA ALA A 15 -7.87 9.56 -8.89
C ALA A 15 -6.90 9.93 -10.03
N TYR A 16 -7.44 10.12 -11.23
CA TYR A 16 -6.67 10.68 -12.34
C TYR A 16 -6.17 12.09 -12.01
N GLY A 17 -4.91 12.37 -12.37
CA GLY A 17 -4.26 13.65 -12.07
C GLY A 17 -3.53 13.68 -10.71
N SER A 18 -3.60 12.61 -9.91
CA SER A 18 -2.71 12.44 -8.75
C SER A 18 -1.26 12.20 -9.20
N ASP A 19 -0.31 12.76 -8.46
CA ASP A 19 1.12 12.56 -8.69
C ASP A 19 1.52 11.10 -8.33
N LEU A 20 1.84 10.30 -9.34
CA LEU A 20 2.21 8.89 -9.22
C LEU A 20 3.42 8.69 -8.30
N GLU A 21 4.43 9.57 -8.37
CA GLU A 21 5.62 9.49 -7.52
C GLU A 21 5.28 9.79 -6.07
N LYS A 22 4.40 10.77 -5.84
CA LYS A 22 3.91 11.09 -4.49
C LYS A 22 3.10 9.95 -3.91
N VAL A 23 2.18 9.36 -4.69
CA VAL A 23 1.39 8.20 -4.29
C VAL A 23 2.31 7.03 -3.94
N ARG A 24 3.26 6.69 -4.80
CA ARG A 24 4.26 5.65 -4.56
C ARG A 24 4.99 5.86 -3.24
N LYS A 25 5.50 7.06 -2.98
CA LYS A 25 6.21 7.39 -1.74
C LYS A 25 5.32 7.25 -0.50
N VAL A 26 4.07 7.69 -0.58
CA VAL A 26 3.10 7.59 0.53
C VAL A 26 2.79 6.12 0.84
N LEU A 27 2.49 5.32 -0.19
CA LEU A 27 2.18 3.89 -0.03
C LEU A 27 3.37 3.11 0.54
N LEU A 28 4.57 3.37 0.01
CA LEU A 28 5.79 2.73 0.50
C LEU A 28 6.10 3.13 1.94
N LYS A 29 5.93 4.42 2.27
CA LYS A 29 6.10 4.92 3.64
C LYS A 29 5.13 4.27 4.61
N ALA A 30 3.85 4.21 4.27
CA ALA A 30 2.82 3.55 5.09
C ALA A 30 3.15 2.08 5.34
N ALA A 31 3.61 1.36 4.32
CA ALA A 31 4.03 -0.04 4.46
C ALA A 31 5.28 -0.18 5.34
N THR A 32 6.27 0.70 5.16
CA THR A 32 7.56 0.63 5.86
C THR A 32 7.42 1.04 7.34
N GLU A 33 6.59 2.02 7.66
CA GLU A 33 6.39 2.44 9.06
C GLU A 33 5.51 1.47 9.87
N HIS A 34 4.88 0.49 9.20
CA HIS A 34 3.97 -0.43 9.85
C HIS A 34 4.74 -1.58 10.56
N PRO A 35 4.57 -1.77 11.88
CA PRO A 35 5.43 -2.66 12.68
C PRO A 35 5.33 -4.16 12.33
N ARG A 36 4.25 -4.55 11.64
CA ARG A 36 3.99 -5.95 11.22
C ARG A 36 4.53 -6.27 9.83
N VAL A 37 4.89 -5.24 9.05
CA VAL A 37 5.41 -5.40 7.71
C VAL A 37 6.89 -5.72 7.79
N MET A 38 7.33 -6.68 7.00
CA MET A 38 8.74 -7.05 6.91
C MET A 38 9.48 -6.07 6.01
N HIS A 39 10.70 -5.71 6.40
CA HIS A 39 11.63 -4.97 5.57
C HIS A 39 12.47 -5.87 4.67
N GLU A 40 12.50 -7.17 4.93
CA GLU A 40 13.22 -8.15 4.14
C GLU A 40 12.29 -9.36 3.94
N PRO A 41 11.66 -9.52 2.77
CA PRO A 41 11.78 -8.68 1.56
C PRO A 41 11.16 -7.28 1.74
N MET A 42 11.76 -6.25 1.12
CA MET A 42 11.23 -4.89 1.18
C MET A 42 9.85 -4.79 0.49
N PRO A 43 8.93 -3.95 1.02
CA PRO A 43 7.69 -3.67 0.35
C PRO A 43 7.94 -2.93 -0.98
N GLU A 44 7.11 -3.20 -1.98
CA GLU A 44 7.21 -2.63 -3.31
C GLU A 44 5.85 -2.08 -3.76
N VAL A 45 5.87 -1.00 -4.54
CA VAL A 45 4.67 -0.39 -5.10
C VAL A 45 4.79 -0.37 -6.61
N PHE A 46 3.79 -0.91 -7.28
CA PHE A 46 3.71 -0.99 -8.73
C PHE A 46 2.53 -0.19 -9.24
N PHE A 47 2.72 0.59 -10.30
CA PHE A 47 1.62 1.09 -11.12
C PHE A 47 1.27 0.00 -12.13
N THR A 48 0.02 -0.47 -12.10
CA THR A 48 -0.39 -1.68 -12.83
C THR A 48 -1.22 -1.38 -14.06
N ALA A 49 -2.16 -0.43 -13.96
CA ALA A 49 -3.05 -0.11 -15.06
C ALA A 49 -3.67 1.29 -14.91
N PHE A 50 -4.10 1.82 -16.06
CA PHE A 50 -5.07 2.91 -16.13
C PHE A 50 -6.47 2.29 -16.06
N GLY A 51 -7.11 2.35 -14.90
CA GLY A 51 -8.49 1.91 -14.69
C GLY A 51 -9.51 2.86 -15.31
N ALA A 52 -10.79 2.47 -15.31
CA ALA A 52 -11.87 3.24 -15.94
C ALA A 52 -12.02 4.68 -15.38
N SER A 53 -11.73 4.86 -14.09
CA SER A 53 -11.78 6.16 -13.40
C SER A 53 -10.67 6.32 -12.36
N THR A 54 -9.69 5.40 -12.33
CA THR A 54 -8.60 5.37 -11.36
C THR A 54 -7.26 5.01 -12.01
N LEU A 55 -6.17 5.38 -11.33
CA LEU A 55 -4.82 4.91 -11.58
C LEU A 55 -4.55 3.76 -10.62
N ASP A 56 -4.44 2.54 -11.14
CA ASP A 56 -4.42 1.33 -10.33
C ASP A 56 -3.00 0.99 -9.88
N HIS A 57 -2.82 0.93 -8.57
CA HIS A 57 -1.56 0.63 -7.91
C HIS A 57 -1.66 -0.67 -7.11
N GLU A 58 -0.56 -1.42 -7.08
CA GLU A 58 -0.38 -2.60 -6.24
C GLU A 58 0.75 -2.36 -5.23
N LEU A 59 0.41 -2.38 -3.95
CA LEU A 59 1.36 -2.45 -2.85
C LEU A 59 1.57 -3.92 -2.48
N ARG A 60 2.80 -4.41 -2.64
CA ARG A 60 3.23 -5.77 -2.33
C ARG A 60 4.14 -5.75 -1.12
N LEU A 61 3.84 -6.57 -0.13
CA LEU A 61 4.59 -6.64 1.12
C LEU A 61 4.51 -8.03 1.74
N TYR A 62 5.33 -8.26 2.76
CA TYR A 62 5.39 -9.55 3.44
C TYR A 62 5.10 -9.37 4.93
N VAL A 63 4.38 -10.33 5.50
CA VAL A 63 4.12 -10.42 6.95
C VAL A 63 4.58 -11.77 7.47
N ARG A 64 4.98 -11.78 8.76
CA ARG A 64 5.48 -12.99 9.42
C ARG A 64 4.39 -14.03 9.67
N GLU A 65 3.17 -13.58 9.95
CA GLU A 65 2.09 -14.45 10.40
C GLU A 65 0.81 -14.27 9.60
N LEU A 66 0.19 -15.38 9.22
CA LEU A 66 -1.04 -15.37 8.42
C LEU A 66 -2.23 -14.76 9.17
N ARG A 67 -2.24 -14.84 10.51
CA ARG A 67 -3.26 -14.21 11.37
C ARG A 67 -3.23 -12.68 11.30
N ASP A 68 -2.06 -12.11 11.06
CA ASP A 68 -1.89 -10.65 10.96
C ASP A 68 -2.26 -10.12 9.59
N ARG A 69 -2.56 -11.00 8.62
CA ARG A 69 -2.91 -10.64 7.25
C ARG A 69 -4.04 -9.61 7.20
N SER A 70 -5.21 -9.97 7.74
CA SER A 70 -6.41 -9.13 7.67
C SER A 70 -6.25 -7.83 8.45
N ARG A 71 -5.59 -7.90 9.62
CA ARG A 71 -5.39 -6.73 10.49
C ARG A 71 -4.40 -5.74 9.91
N THR A 72 -3.28 -6.24 9.37
CA THR A 72 -2.28 -5.41 8.67
C THR A 72 -2.89 -4.72 7.45
N VAL A 73 -3.73 -5.42 6.67
CA VAL A 73 -4.41 -4.81 5.52
C VAL A 73 -5.38 -3.71 5.96
N ASP A 74 -6.19 -3.93 7.01
CA ASP A 74 -7.10 -2.89 7.55
C ASP A 74 -6.32 -1.68 8.09
N GLU A 75 -5.30 -1.90 8.92
CA GLU A 75 -4.45 -0.84 9.48
C GLU A 75 -3.73 -0.04 8.39
N LEU A 76 -3.19 -0.72 7.36
CA LEU A 76 -2.56 -0.06 6.21
C LEU A 76 -3.57 0.73 5.39
N ASN A 77 -4.74 0.18 5.06
CA ASN A 77 -5.75 0.88 4.29
C ASN A 77 -6.20 2.17 5.01
N ARG A 78 -6.38 2.12 6.33
CA ARG A 78 -6.72 3.31 7.14
C ARG A 78 -5.58 4.33 7.16
N THR A 79 -4.34 3.87 7.31
CA THR A 79 -3.15 4.73 7.29
C THR A 79 -2.99 5.41 5.94
N ILE A 80 -3.21 4.67 4.85
CA ILE A 80 -3.17 5.20 3.48
C ILE A 80 -4.30 6.23 3.27
N ASP A 81 -5.54 5.93 3.66
CA ASP A 81 -6.64 6.92 3.60
C ASP A 81 -6.27 8.19 4.37
N GLN A 82 -5.74 8.07 5.59
CA GLN A 82 -5.30 9.21 6.38
C GLN A 82 -4.20 10.02 5.70
N LEU A 83 -3.15 9.38 5.19
CA LEU A 83 -2.05 10.08 4.51
C LEU A 83 -2.51 10.73 3.20
N CYS A 84 -3.42 10.09 2.47
CA CYS A 84 -4.08 10.66 1.30
C CYS A 84 -4.94 11.87 1.68
N ARG A 85 -5.64 11.83 2.82
CA ARG A 85 -6.43 12.94 3.37
C ARG A 85 -5.61 14.12 3.87
N GLU A 86 -4.48 13.87 4.53
CA GLU A 86 -3.60 14.96 4.98
C GLU A 86 -2.93 15.68 3.80
N LYS A 87 -2.69 14.96 2.70
CA LYS A 87 -2.15 15.52 1.45
C LYS A 87 -3.25 16.09 0.53
N ARG A 88 -4.51 16.13 0.96
CA ARG A 88 -5.74 16.50 0.24
C ARG A 88 -5.87 18.00 -0.05
N HIS A 89 -4.78 18.65 -0.47
CA HIS A 89 -4.89 19.76 -1.40
C HIS A 89 -4.86 19.30 -2.86
N GLN A 90 -4.57 18.02 -3.14
CA GLN A 90 -4.69 17.40 -4.47
C GLN A 90 -5.25 15.97 -4.34
N HIS A 91 -6.54 15.83 -4.64
CA HIS A 91 -7.40 14.62 -4.78
C HIS A 91 -6.82 13.22 -4.44
N CYS A 92 -7.51 12.53 -3.53
CA CYS A 92 -7.52 11.08 -3.36
C CYS A 92 -8.89 10.62 -2.84
N LEU A 93 -9.41 9.57 -3.49
CA LEU A 93 -10.75 8.94 -3.46
C LEU A 93 -11.85 9.70 -4.20
#